data_AF-A0A522IUR3-F1
#
_entry.id   AF-A0A522IUR3-F1
#
_cell.length_a   1.000
_cell.length_b   1.000
_cell.length_c   1.000
_cell.angle_alpha   90.00
_cell.angle_beta   90.00
_cell.angle_gamma   90.00
#
_symmetry.space_group_name_H-M   'P 1'
#
loop_
_entity.id
_entity.type
_entity.pdbx_description
1 polymer ?
#
loop_
_entity_poly.entity_id
_entity_poly.type
_entity_poly.pdbx_seq_one_letter_code
_entity_poly.pdbx_strand_id
1 'polypeptide(L)'
;YVDAKRNRETARPGFSLIHGAAPTVIYANQLKLDRFLGEKFRDGAATVQSAGKKTKVLLTGASGYLGRFLCLRLMEELSKTGGELICIVRAKDDESARRRLEESFGTADSTLTSKYKSLANEYLHVMAGDIAESKLGLSEESWGYLAAEVDAVFHVGALVNHVLPYKDMFEANVVGTAELISLALNTKIKRFTFMSSIAVAAPSDKDPALDEYSDIRQSLAYQNIDNSYANGYSLSKWAGEILLREAHELYGLPVTVFRSSMILAHREYRGQINVPDMFSRLLYSIINARSAPLSFYKKSSDAPRPHYDGLPVDFTSTAIINLSNENSNKYITYNLVNPHDDGISLDTIVDWLQTFGFDIKRTEQYNEWIGGFESSLKQFPDSLKVHSFLPLIDSIQEPQNAVSGSVIPSDRFREAMKRQGGEVEDSFIPRITKSLIWKYILDFKELGLFVDDIPVKQE
;
A
#
# COMPACT_ATOMS: atom_id res chain seq x y z
N TYR A 1 24.27 -11.74 -18.97
CA TYR A 1 23.26 -10.90 -18.30
C TYR A 1 22.95 -9.63 -19.11
N VAL A 2 23.97 -8.91 -19.62
CA VAL A 2 23.78 -7.75 -20.51
C VAL A 2 23.34 -8.15 -21.94
N ASP A 3 23.85 -9.27 -22.48
CA ASP A 3 23.53 -9.67 -23.86
C ASP A 3 22.16 -10.35 -24.05
N ALA A 4 21.58 -10.89 -22.97
CA ALA A 4 20.22 -11.46 -23.00
C ALA A 4 19.12 -10.39 -23.04
N LYS A 5 19.46 -9.12 -22.73
CA LYS A 5 18.53 -7.98 -22.80
C LYS A 5 18.38 -7.43 -24.23
N ARG A 6 19.28 -7.78 -25.15
CA ARG A 6 19.37 -7.16 -26.49
C ARG A 6 18.50 -7.84 -27.57
N ASN A 7 18.07 -9.09 -27.35
CA ASN A 7 17.32 -9.87 -28.34
C ASN A 7 15.82 -10.06 -28.04
N ARG A 8 15.24 -9.33 -27.07
CA ARG A 8 13.79 -9.29 -26.83
C ARG A 8 13.15 -8.12 -27.59
N GLU A 9 13.27 -8.12 -28.92
CA GLU A 9 12.55 -7.18 -29.79
C GLU A 9 11.10 -7.63 -29.98
N THR A 10 10.30 -7.46 -28.92
CA THR A 10 8.86 -7.16 -28.97
C THR A 10 8.51 -6.19 -27.84
N ALA A 11 8.98 -4.95 -28.02
CA ALA A 11 8.27 -3.68 -27.78
C ALA A 11 7.45 -3.47 -26.48
N ARG A 12 8.03 -3.59 -25.28
CA ARG A 12 7.46 -2.91 -24.10
C ARG A 12 7.99 -1.48 -24.02
N PRO A 13 7.14 -0.47 -23.77
CA PRO A 13 7.61 0.90 -23.71
C PRO A 13 8.49 1.12 -22.47
N GLY A 14 9.71 1.61 -22.68
CA GLY A 14 10.55 2.11 -21.60
C GLY A 14 10.16 3.53 -21.19
N PHE A 15 10.57 3.94 -19.99
CA PHE A 15 10.38 5.30 -19.49
C PHE A 15 10.73 6.38 -20.53
N SER A 16 11.89 6.24 -21.18
CA SER A 16 12.36 7.24 -22.16
C SER A 16 11.52 7.33 -23.42
N LEU A 17 10.82 6.26 -23.80
CA LEU A 17 9.92 6.26 -24.94
C LEU A 17 8.64 7.06 -24.64
N ILE A 18 8.15 6.96 -23.40
CA ILE A 18 6.91 7.61 -22.97
C ILE A 18 7.12 9.08 -22.60
N HIS A 19 8.16 9.37 -21.82
CA HIS A 19 8.39 10.69 -21.25
C HIS A 19 9.59 11.46 -21.85
N GLY A 20 10.41 10.81 -22.69
CA GLY A 20 11.68 11.36 -23.16
C GLY A 20 12.86 10.98 -22.24
N ALA A 21 14.09 11.31 -22.66
CA ALA A 21 15.30 10.75 -22.04
C ALA A 21 15.60 11.25 -20.61
N ALA A 22 15.28 12.51 -20.31
CA ALA A 22 15.54 13.15 -19.01
C ALA A 22 14.53 14.28 -18.72
N PRO A 23 13.23 13.96 -18.59
CA PRO A 23 12.21 14.95 -18.31
C PRO A 23 12.31 15.44 -16.86
N THR A 24 12.09 16.74 -16.66
CA THR A 24 11.87 17.33 -15.33
C THR A 24 10.37 17.49 -15.02
N VAL A 25 9.53 17.43 -16.06
CA VAL A 25 8.06 17.48 -15.97
C VAL A 25 7.49 16.37 -16.84
N ILE A 26 6.50 15.64 -16.32
CA ILE A 26 5.75 14.62 -17.04
C ILE A 26 4.28 15.00 -17.11
N TYR A 27 3.59 14.55 -18.17
CA TYR A 27 2.22 14.96 -18.45
C TYR A 27 1.28 13.75 -18.55
N ALA A 28 0.06 13.90 -18.03
CA ALA A 28 -0.94 12.84 -18.05
C ALA A 28 -1.28 12.39 -19.48
N ASN A 29 -1.26 13.31 -20.45
CA ASN A 29 -1.52 13.03 -21.86
C ASN A 29 -0.43 12.17 -22.54
N GLN A 30 0.72 11.94 -21.91
CA GLN A 30 1.76 11.04 -22.41
C GLN A 30 1.48 9.58 -22.06
N LEU A 31 0.72 9.34 -20.99
CA LEU A 31 0.38 8.03 -20.46
C LEU A 31 -0.88 7.51 -21.14
N LYS A 32 -0.71 7.07 -22.40
CA LYS A 32 -1.77 6.59 -23.27
C LYS A 32 -1.68 5.08 -23.47
N LEU A 33 -2.76 4.33 -23.25
CA LEU A 33 -2.81 2.87 -23.30
C LEU A 33 -2.31 2.29 -24.62
N ASP A 34 -2.59 2.95 -25.74
CA ASP A 34 -2.09 2.56 -27.07
C ASP A 34 -0.56 2.53 -27.16
N ARG A 35 0.14 3.39 -26.39
CA ARG A 35 1.60 3.40 -26.26
C ARG A 35 2.14 2.23 -25.44
N PHE A 36 1.29 1.56 -24.65
CA PHE A 36 1.68 0.39 -23.84
C PHE A 36 1.23 -0.93 -24.46
N LEU A 37 0.02 -0.97 -25.03
CA LEU A 37 -0.63 -2.19 -25.50
C LEU A 37 -0.61 -2.33 -27.02
N GLY A 38 -0.24 -1.28 -27.75
CA GLY A 38 -0.26 -1.22 -29.21
C GLY A 38 -1.67 -1.13 -29.79
N GLU A 39 -1.76 -0.99 -31.12
CA GLU A 39 -3.04 -0.80 -31.83
C GLU A 39 -3.96 -2.03 -31.85
N LYS A 40 -3.43 -3.22 -31.51
CA LYS A 40 -4.19 -4.49 -31.59
C LYS A 40 -5.22 -4.65 -30.47
N PHE A 41 -5.22 -3.78 -29.46
CA PHE A 41 -6.13 -3.85 -28.31
C PHE A 41 -7.43 -3.04 -28.49
N ARG A 42 -7.80 -2.69 -29.74
CA ARG A 42 -8.93 -1.81 -30.05
C ARG A 42 -10.31 -2.42 -29.80
N ASP A 43 -10.43 -3.74 -29.84
CA ASP A 43 -11.70 -4.42 -29.59
C ASP A 43 -11.73 -4.90 -28.14
N GLY A 44 -12.19 -4.01 -27.24
CA GLY A 44 -12.42 -4.38 -25.84
C GLY A 44 -13.43 -5.52 -25.75
N ALA A 45 -13.15 -6.53 -24.91
CA ALA A 45 -14.12 -7.58 -24.67
C ALA A 45 -15.38 -7.02 -24.01
N ALA A 46 -16.54 -7.64 -24.22
CA ALA A 46 -17.73 -7.27 -23.47
C ALA A 46 -17.65 -7.76 -22.01
N THR A 47 -18.38 -7.11 -21.11
CA THR A 47 -18.63 -7.65 -19.78
C THR A 47 -19.52 -8.88 -19.90
N VAL A 48 -18.96 -10.06 -19.63
CA VAL A 48 -19.72 -11.32 -19.64
C VAL A 48 -19.90 -11.77 -18.20
N GLN A 49 -21.12 -11.66 -17.67
CA GLN A 49 -21.50 -12.33 -16.43
C GLN A 49 -21.88 -13.78 -16.76
N SER A 50 -21.03 -14.74 -16.40
CA SER A 50 -21.40 -16.15 -16.49
C SER A 50 -22.19 -16.55 -15.24
N ALA A 51 -23.51 -16.60 -15.34
CA ALA A 51 -24.35 -17.15 -14.27
C ALA A 51 -23.94 -18.60 -13.96
N GLY A 52 -23.67 -18.91 -12.69
CA GLY A 52 -23.34 -20.26 -12.22
C GLY A 52 -21.86 -20.67 -12.26
N LYS A 53 -20.94 -19.82 -12.74
CA LYS A 53 -19.49 -20.10 -12.66
C LYS A 53 -18.93 -19.65 -11.30
N LYS A 54 -18.04 -20.46 -10.71
CA LYS A 54 -17.26 -20.12 -9.52
C LYS A 54 -16.35 -18.91 -9.81
N THR A 55 -16.40 -17.90 -8.94
CA THR A 55 -15.61 -16.67 -9.09
C THR A 55 -14.12 -16.94 -8.92
N LYS A 56 -13.30 -16.41 -9.83
CA LYS A 56 -11.83 -16.45 -9.74
C LYS A 56 -11.26 -15.05 -9.60
N VAL A 57 -10.42 -14.84 -8.60
CA VAL A 57 -9.80 -13.53 -8.32
C VAL A 57 -8.30 -13.63 -8.48
N LEU A 58 -7.70 -12.69 -9.21
CA LEU A 58 -6.25 -12.53 -9.30
C LEU A 58 -5.76 -11.50 -8.28
N LEU A 59 -4.79 -11.85 -7.45
CA LEU A 59 -4.12 -10.94 -6.52
C LEU A 59 -2.62 -10.84 -6.85
N THR A 60 -2.15 -9.61 -7.03
CA THR A 60 -0.69 -9.33 -7.09
C THR A 60 -0.22 -8.72 -5.79
N GLY A 61 1.03 -8.99 -5.41
CA GLY A 61 1.60 -8.45 -4.17
C GLY A 61 1.17 -9.20 -2.90
N ALA A 62 0.66 -10.43 -3.04
CA ALA A 62 0.14 -11.24 -1.92
C ALA A 62 1.15 -11.49 -0.78
N SER A 63 2.47 -11.50 -1.06
CA SER A 63 3.51 -11.66 -0.04
C SER A 63 3.91 -10.35 0.66
N GLY A 64 3.39 -9.21 0.18
CA GLY A 64 3.58 -7.91 0.82
C GLY A 64 2.78 -7.78 2.12
N TYR A 65 2.97 -6.65 2.82
CA TYR A 65 2.32 -6.45 4.13
C TYR A 65 0.79 -6.40 4.04
N LEU A 66 0.22 -5.45 3.28
CA LEU A 66 -1.23 -5.42 3.03
C LEU A 66 -1.71 -6.67 2.27
N GLY A 67 -0.91 -7.12 1.30
CA GLY A 67 -1.28 -8.20 0.39
C GLY A 67 -1.56 -9.53 1.08
N ARG A 68 -0.84 -9.88 2.16
CA ARG A 68 -1.07 -11.15 2.87
C ARG A 68 -2.43 -11.18 3.58
N PHE A 69 -2.87 -10.03 4.10
CA PHE A 69 -4.18 -9.92 4.74
C PHE A 69 -5.31 -9.87 3.72
N LEU A 70 -5.09 -9.21 2.57
CA LEU A 70 -6.02 -9.32 1.44
C LEU A 70 -6.10 -10.76 0.91
N CYS A 71 -4.98 -11.47 0.83
CA CYS A 71 -4.95 -12.88 0.44
C CYS A 71 -5.83 -13.72 1.39
N LEU A 72 -5.60 -13.61 2.69
CA LEU A 72 -6.39 -14.32 3.71
C LEU A 72 -7.89 -13.99 3.61
N ARG A 73 -8.24 -12.70 3.56
CA ARG A 73 -9.65 -12.28 3.52
C ARG A 73 -10.33 -12.61 2.20
N LEU A 74 -9.65 -12.52 1.06
CA LEU A 74 -10.21 -12.95 -0.22
C LEU A 74 -10.48 -14.46 -0.23
N MET A 75 -9.57 -15.29 0.31
CA MET A 75 -9.84 -16.72 0.45
C MET A 75 -11.06 -16.99 1.34
N GLU A 76 -11.23 -16.26 2.46
CA GLU A 76 -12.41 -16.38 3.32
C GLU A 76 -13.71 -16.02 2.62
N GLU A 77 -13.72 -14.98 1.78
CA GLU A 77 -14.92 -14.61 1.02
C GLU A 77 -15.20 -15.61 -0.12
N LEU A 78 -14.16 -16.08 -0.80
CA LEU A 78 -14.29 -17.04 -1.89
C LEU A 78 -14.72 -18.42 -1.40
N SER A 79 -14.30 -18.84 -0.20
CA SER A 79 -14.72 -20.13 0.38
C SER A 79 -16.23 -20.21 0.61
N LYS A 80 -16.90 -19.07 0.84
CA LYS A 80 -18.37 -19.02 1.01
C LYS A 80 -19.13 -19.33 -0.28
N THR A 81 -18.49 -19.16 -1.45
CA THR A 81 -19.09 -19.36 -2.78
C THR A 81 -18.40 -20.46 -3.59
N GLY A 82 -17.38 -21.11 -3.01
CA GLY A 82 -16.56 -22.11 -3.69
C GLY A 82 -15.67 -21.53 -4.80
N GLY A 83 -15.33 -20.24 -4.73
CA GLY A 83 -14.43 -19.55 -5.67
C GLY A 83 -12.96 -19.90 -5.46
N GLU A 84 -12.06 -19.25 -6.20
CA GLU A 84 -10.61 -19.50 -6.14
C GLU A 84 -9.82 -18.19 -6.20
N LEU A 85 -8.79 -18.08 -5.35
CA LEU A 85 -7.82 -16.99 -5.36
C LEU A 85 -6.56 -17.44 -6.10
N ILE A 86 -6.14 -16.67 -7.09
CA ILE A 86 -4.91 -16.87 -7.82
C ILE A 86 -3.93 -15.77 -7.42
N CYS A 87 -2.77 -16.13 -6.90
CA CYS A 87 -1.75 -15.19 -6.46
C CYS A 87 -0.52 -15.23 -7.36
N ILE A 88 -0.08 -14.08 -7.89
CA ILE A 88 1.20 -13.95 -8.58
C ILE A 88 2.28 -13.53 -7.59
N VAL A 89 3.30 -14.37 -7.43
CA VAL A 89 4.40 -14.14 -6.49
C VAL A 89 5.73 -14.32 -7.19
N ARG A 90 6.64 -13.35 -7.00
CA ARG A 90 7.99 -13.41 -7.56
C ARG A 90 8.77 -14.56 -6.95
N ALA A 91 9.08 -15.56 -7.76
CA ALA A 91 9.95 -16.69 -7.43
C ALA A 91 10.46 -17.34 -8.72
N LYS A 92 11.33 -18.34 -8.59
CA LYS A 92 11.87 -19.12 -9.72
C LYS A 92 10.87 -20.14 -10.30
N ASP A 93 9.94 -20.61 -9.49
CA ASP A 93 8.95 -21.65 -9.80
C ASP A 93 7.76 -21.57 -8.84
N ASP A 94 6.64 -22.20 -9.18
CA ASP A 94 5.37 -22.12 -8.44
C ASP A 94 5.49 -22.64 -7.00
N GLU A 95 6.31 -23.68 -6.77
CA GLU A 95 6.56 -24.21 -5.43
C GLU A 95 7.27 -23.18 -4.54
N SER A 96 8.30 -22.52 -5.06
CA SER A 96 9.00 -21.45 -4.36
C SER A 96 8.11 -20.22 -4.16
N ALA A 97 7.22 -19.93 -5.12
CA ALA A 97 6.23 -18.86 -5.02
C ALA A 97 5.25 -19.14 -3.88
N ARG A 98 4.74 -20.37 -3.80
CA ARG A 98 3.87 -20.85 -2.71
C ARG A 98 4.57 -20.74 -1.36
N ARG A 99 5.79 -21.27 -1.24
CA ARG A 99 6.59 -21.23 -0.01
C ARG A 99 6.83 -19.79 0.47
N ARG A 100 7.21 -18.88 -0.45
CA ARG A 100 7.41 -17.46 -0.14
C ARG A 100 6.14 -16.79 0.39
N LEU A 101 4.97 -17.13 -0.16
CA LEU A 101 3.70 -16.63 0.34
C LEU A 101 3.39 -17.18 1.74
N GLU A 102 3.62 -18.47 1.96
CA GLU A 102 3.43 -19.13 3.26
C GLU A 102 4.33 -18.51 4.34
N GLU A 103 5.61 -18.30 4.04
CA GLU A 103 6.57 -17.62 4.92
C GLU A 103 6.12 -16.21 5.30
N SER A 104 5.38 -15.52 4.43
CA SER A 104 4.89 -14.17 4.73
C SER A 104 3.84 -14.15 5.85
N PHE A 105 3.13 -15.25 6.11
CA PHE A 105 2.22 -15.35 7.26
C PHE A 105 2.96 -15.58 8.58
N GLY A 106 4.23 -16.00 8.53
CA GLY A 106 5.04 -16.31 9.70
C GLY A 106 4.49 -17.48 10.52
N THR A 107 5.06 -17.69 11.70
CA THR A 107 4.69 -18.79 12.62
C THR A 107 4.42 -18.33 14.04
N ALA A 108 4.55 -17.03 14.32
CA ALA A 108 4.35 -16.45 15.65
C ALA A 108 2.90 -16.56 16.17
N ASP A 109 1.92 -16.66 15.25
CA ASP A 109 0.51 -16.79 15.57
C ASP A 109 -0.06 -18.09 14.98
N SER A 110 -0.38 -19.04 15.87
CA SER A 110 -0.88 -20.37 15.47
C SER A 110 -2.29 -20.32 14.91
N THR A 111 -3.12 -19.35 15.33
CA THR A 111 -4.47 -19.15 14.81
C THR A 111 -4.42 -18.64 13.38
N LEU A 112 -3.58 -17.64 13.09
CA LEU A 112 -3.33 -17.16 11.73
C LEU A 112 -2.80 -18.28 10.83
N THR A 113 -1.78 -19.00 11.31
CA THR A 113 -1.15 -20.09 10.54
C THR A 113 -2.17 -21.18 10.21
N SER A 114 -2.98 -21.59 11.17
CA SER A 114 -3.99 -22.64 10.97
C SER A 114 -5.09 -22.19 10.02
N LYS A 115 -5.57 -20.95 10.17
CA LYS A 115 -6.59 -20.35 9.30
C LYS A 115 -6.11 -20.22 7.85
N TYR A 116 -4.87 -19.77 7.65
CA TYR A 116 -4.26 -19.73 6.33
C TYR A 116 -4.21 -21.14 5.72
N LYS A 117 -3.66 -22.13 6.44
CA LYS A 117 -3.52 -23.51 5.91
C LYS A 117 -4.87 -24.15 5.56
N SER A 118 -5.91 -23.94 6.37
CA SER A 118 -7.23 -24.50 6.10
C SER A 118 -7.85 -23.96 4.82
N LEU A 119 -7.63 -22.68 4.50
CA LEU A 119 -8.16 -22.05 3.30
C LEU A 119 -7.29 -22.33 2.07
N ALA A 120 -5.97 -22.24 2.24
CA ALA A 120 -5.02 -22.24 1.15
C ALA A 120 -4.94 -23.59 0.41
N ASN A 121 -5.36 -24.69 1.03
CA ASN A 121 -5.38 -26.01 0.40
C ASN A 121 -6.49 -26.16 -0.65
N GLU A 122 -7.60 -25.43 -0.50
CA GLU A 122 -8.79 -25.58 -1.36
C GLU A 122 -9.02 -24.35 -2.23
N TYR A 123 -8.68 -23.14 -1.76
CA TYR A 123 -9.07 -21.89 -2.39
C TYR A 123 -7.90 -21.05 -2.93
N LEU A 124 -6.66 -21.55 -2.90
CA LEU A 124 -5.48 -20.79 -3.31
C LEU A 124 -4.63 -21.52 -4.35
N HIS A 125 -4.47 -20.87 -5.49
CA HIS A 125 -3.51 -21.22 -6.53
C HIS A 125 -2.41 -20.15 -6.56
N VAL A 126 -1.14 -20.55 -6.46
CA VAL A 126 0.00 -19.61 -6.52
C VAL A 126 0.82 -19.88 -7.77
N MET A 127 1.09 -18.82 -8.52
CA MET A 127 1.90 -18.88 -9.74
C MET A 127 3.14 -18.00 -9.58
N ALA A 128 4.28 -18.49 -10.03
CA ALA A 128 5.51 -17.72 -10.12
C ALA A 128 5.42 -16.72 -11.27
N GLY A 129 5.60 -15.44 -10.96
CA GLY A 129 5.59 -14.38 -11.96
C GLY A 129 6.10 -13.06 -11.40
N ASP A 130 6.42 -12.14 -12.30
CA ASP A 130 6.90 -10.80 -11.99
C ASP A 130 6.11 -9.75 -12.76
N ILE A 131 5.48 -8.81 -12.04
CA ILE A 131 4.75 -7.69 -12.62
C ILE A 131 5.62 -6.80 -13.50
N ALA A 132 6.95 -6.82 -13.30
CA ALA A 132 7.90 -6.09 -14.11
C ALA A 132 8.20 -6.77 -15.45
N GLU A 133 7.74 -8.00 -15.70
CA GLU A 133 7.97 -8.75 -16.94
C GLU A 133 6.73 -8.72 -17.87
N SER A 134 6.94 -8.97 -19.16
CA SER A 134 5.85 -9.11 -20.14
C SER A 134 4.91 -10.24 -19.73
N LYS A 135 3.59 -10.05 -19.79
CA LYS A 135 2.60 -11.05 -19.35
C LYS A 135 2.87 -11.60 -17.94
N LEU A 136 3.41 -10.74 -17.06
CA LEU A 136 3.84 -11.08 -15.70
C LEU A 136 4.93 -12.17 -15.64
N GLY A 137 5.67 -12.39 -16.71
CA GLY A 137 6.66 -13.47 -16.82
C GLY A 137 6.06 -14.87 -16.96
N LEU A 138 4.76 -14.97 -17.21
CA LEU A 138 4.04 -16.24 -17.37
C LEU A 138 4.19 -16.83 -18.77
N SER A 139 3.94 -18.13 -18.90
CA SER A 139 3.78 -18.77 -20.20
C SER A 139 2.52 -18.26 -20.91
N GLU A 140 2.46 -18.43 -22.24
CA GLU A 140 1.26 -18.10 -23.02
C GLU A 140 0.02 -18.87 -22.56
N GLU A 141 0.20 -20.13 -22.16
CA GLU A 141 -0.87 -20.98 -21.63
C GLU A 141 -1.40 -20.43 -20.30
N SER A 142 -0.51 -20.14 -19.36
CA SER A 142 -0.85 -19.55 -18.07
C SER A 142 -1.53 -18.18 -18.22
N TRP A 143 -1.03 -17.34 -19.14
CA TRP A 143 -1.65 -16.06 -19.45
C TRP A 143 -3.05 -16.23 -20.06
N GLY A 144 -3.20 -17.15 -21.01
CA GLY A 144 -4.49 -17.48 -21.62
C GLY A 144 -5.51 -18.00 -20.60
N TYR A 145 -5.06 -18.85 -19.66
CA TYR A 145 -5.86 -19.29 -18.52
C TYR A 145 -6.36 -18.10 -17.70
N LEU A 146 -5.46 -17.19 -17.27
CA LEU A 146 -5.87 -16.02 -16.51
C LEU A 146 -6.86 -15.13 -17.29
N ALA A 147 -6.63 -14.93 -18.59
CA ALA A 147 -7.49 -14.11 -19.44
C ALA A 147 -8.91 -14.69 -19.53
N ALA A 148 -9.05 -16.01 -19.68
CA ALA A 148 -10.34 -16.70 -19.78
C ALA A 148 -11.07 -16.85 -18.44
N GLU A 149 -10.31 -17.07 -17.36
CA GLU A 149 -10.87 -17.57 -16.11
C GLU A 149 -11.07 -16.49 -15.05
N VAL A 150 -10.15 -15.52 -14.90
CA VAL A 150 -10.21 -14.50 -13.84
C VAL A 150 -11.39 -13.54 -14.05
N ASP A 151 -12.14 -13.24 -12.99
CA ASP A 151 -13.30 -12.33 -13.01
C ASP A 151 -12.99 -10.96 -12.38
N ALA A 152 -11.99 -10.90 -11.49
CA ALA A 152 -11.55 -9.66 -10.85
C ALA A 152 -10.04 -9.67 -10.58
N VAL A 153 -9.41 -8.50 -10.68
CA VAL A 153 -8.00 -8.26 -10.43
C VAL A 153 -7.85 -7.33 -9.22
N PHE A 154 -7.12 -7.75 -8.20
CA PHE A 154 -6.64 -6.92 -7.10
C PHE A 154 -5.15 -6.64 -7.31
N HIS A 155 -4.85 -5.45 -7.82
CA HIS A 155 -3.49 -5.00 -8.08
C HIS A 155 -2.94 -4.21 -6.88
N VAL A 156 -2.25 -4.95 -5.99
CA VAL A 156 -1.62 -4.40 -4.78
C VAL A 156 -0.09 -4.45 -4.88
N GLY A 157 0.44 -5.35 -5.71
CA GLY A 157 1.87 -5.45 -5.97
C GLY A 157 2.45 -4.17 -6.55
N ALA A 158 3.50 -3.67 -5.94
CA ALA A 158 4.30 -2.56 -6.45
C ALA A 158 5.73 -2.67 -5.92
N LEU A 159 6.68 -2.08 -6.64
CA LEU A 159 7.96 -1.69 -6.07
C LEU A 159 7.72 -0.46 -5.19
N VAL A 160 7.68 -0.67 -3.87
CA VAL A 160 7.51 0.40 -2.88
C VAL A 160 8.89 0.78 -2.36
N ASN A 161 9.44 1.86 -2.89
CA ASN A 161 10.70 2.42 -2.42
C ASN A 161 10.63 3.95 -2.53
N HIS A 162 10.75 4.63 -1.40
CA HIS A 162 10.62 6.09 -1.32
C HIS A 162 11.88 6.86 -1.72
N VAL A 163 12.99 6.16 -1.99
CA VAL A 163 14.28 6.74 -2.40
C VAL A 163 14.52 6.54 -3.90
N LEU A 164 13.97 5.49 -4.50
CA LEU A 164 14.18 5.24 -5.92
C LEU A 164 13.56 6.34 -6.79
N PRO A 165 14.22 6.72 -7.90
CA PRO A 165 13.64 7.65 -8.86
C PRO A 165 12.50 6.98 -9.64
N TYR A 166 11.57 7.79 -10.17
CA TYR A 166 10.41 7.31 -10.93
C TYR A 166 10.81 6.36 -12.08
N LYS A 167 11.89 6.69 -12.79
CA LYS A 167 12.43 5.90 -13.91
C LYS A 167 12.67 4.44 -13.54
N ASP A 168 13.18 4.17 -12.33
CA ASP A 168 13.53 2.82 -11.89
C ASP A 168 12.30 2.03 -11.42
N MET A 169 11.23 2.73 -11.03
CA MET A 169 9.94 2.13 -10.70
C MET A 169 9.00 1.97 -11.90
N PHE A 170 9.31 2.62 -13.03
CA PHE A 170 8.42 2.69 -14.20
C PHE A 170 8.02 1.31 -14.72
N GLU A 171 8.98 0.40 -14.89
CA GLU A 171 8.70 -0.94 -15.43
C GLU A 171 7.74 -1.73 -14.52
N ALA A 172 8.01 -1.77 -13.21
CA ALA A 172 7.21 -2.55 -12.27
C ALA A 172 5.84 -1.92 -11.99
N ASN A 173 5.79 -0.60 -11.80
CA ASN A 173 4.60 0.08 -11.29
C ASN A 173 3.72 0.68 -12.39
N VAL A 174 4.26 0.98 -13.57
CA VAL A 174 3.49 1.59 -14.68
C VAL A 174 3.24 0.56 -15.77
N VAL A 175 4.30 -0.03 -16.31
CA VAL A 175 4.16 -1.06 -17.36
C VAL A 175 3.47 -2.30 -16.78
N GLY A 176 3.78 -2.70 -15.54
CA GLY A 176 3.08 -3.78 -14.85
C GLY A 176 1.57 -3.52 -14.68
N THR A 177 1.16 -2.28 -14.40
CA THR A 177 -0.27 -1.90 -14.38
C THR A 177 -0.89 -2.00 -15.77
N ALA A 178 -0.19 -1.54 -16.83
CA ALA A 178 -0.68 -1.67 -18.20
C ALA A 178 -0.88 -3.14 -18.63
N GLU A 179 0.05 -4.04 -18.29
CA GLU A 179 -0.09 -5.48 -18.54
C GLU A 179 -1.34 -6.05 -17.85
N LEU A 180 -1.60 -5.68 -16.60
CA LEU A 180 -2.79 -6.11 -15.88
C LEU A 180 -4.08 -5.50 -16.45
N ILE A 181 -4.03 -4.28 -16.96
CA ILE A 181 -5.16 -3.69 -17.71
C ILE A 181 -5.42 -4.50 -18.99
N SER A 182 -4.38 -4.86 -19.74
CA SER A 182 -4.47 -5.76 -20.89
C SER A 182 -5.14 -7.08 -20.50
N LEU A 183 -4.69 -7.72 -19.41
CA LEU A 183 -5.34 -8.93 -18.90
C LEU A 183 -6.82 -8.69 -18.57
N ALA A 184 -7.14 -7.57 -17.92
CA ALA A 184 -8.49 -7.22 -17.50
C ALA A 184 -9.45 -6.92 -18.66
N LEU A 185 -8.92 -6.61 -19.84
CA LEU A 185 -9.68 -6.34 -21.06
C LEU A 185 -9.66 -7.52 -22.04
N ASN A 186 -8.79 -8.51 -21.85
CA ASN A 186 -8.64 -9.68 -22.72
C ASN A 186 -9.72 -10.75 -22.44
N THR A 187 -10.34 -11.28 -23.50
CA THR A 187 -11.42 -12.30 -23.49
C THR A 187 -12.74 -11.87 -22.83
N LYS A 188 -12.67 -11.25 -21.66
CA LYS A 188 -13.80 -10.68 -20.90
C LYS A 188 -13.30 -9.55 -20.01
N ILE A 189 -14.15 -8.53 -19.80
CA ILE A 189 -13.87 -7.45 -18.85
C ILE A 189 -13.84 -8.00 -17.42
N LYS A 190 -12.79 -7.66 -16.67
CA LYS A 190 -12.56 -8.06 -15.27
C LYS A 190 -12.60 -6.82 -14.40
N ARG A 191 -13.28 -6.86 -13.25
CA ARG A 191 -13.24 -5.73 -12.29
C ARG A 191 -11.81 -5.49 -11.84
N PHE A 192 -11.40 -4.23 -11.71
CA PHE A 192 -10.02 -3.88 -11.39
C PHE A 192 -9.95 -3.05 -10.10
N THR A 193 -9.39 -3.63 -9.05
CA THR A 193 -9.08 -2.93 -7.80
C THR A 193 -7.61 -2.55 -7.79
N PHE A 194 -7.30 -1.27 -7.59
CA PHE A 194 -5.95 -0.75 -7.60
C PHE A 194 -5.56 -0.08 -6.28
N MET A 195 -4.41 -0.48 -5.73
CA MET A 195 -3.83 0.14 -4.53
C MET A 195 -2.89 1.28 -4.93
N SER A 196 -3.38 2.50 -4.81
CA SER A 196 -2.64 3.76 -4.93
C SER A 196 -2.16 4.28 -3.56
N SER A 197 -1.74 5.53 -3.47
CA SER A 197 -1.23 6.16 -2.24
C SER A 197 -1.74 7.59 -2.11
N ILE A 198 -1.91 8.07 -0.87
CA ILE A 198 -2.20 9.48 -0.62
C ILE A 198 -1.14 10.43 -1.17
N ALA A 199 0.10 9.97 -1.39
CA ALA A 199 1.18 10.79 -1.94
C ALA A 199 0.85 11.37 -3.32
N VAL A 200 -0.11 10.76 -4.03
CA VAL A 200 -0.64 11.26 -5.32
C VAL A 200 -1.58 12.44 -5.14
N ALA A 201 -2.30 12.48 -4.01
CA ALA A 201 -3.42 13.40 -3.76
C ALA A 201 -3.10 14.44 -2.68
N ALA A 202 -1.95 14.34 -2.02
CA ALA A 202 -1.53 15.26 -0.97
C ALA A 202 -1.39 16.70 -1.52
N PRO A 203 -1.72 17.72 -0.71
CA PRO A 203 -1.59 19.11 -1.13
C PRO A 203 -0.12 19.45 -1.41
N SER A 204 0.10 20.39 -2.33
CA SER A 204 1.39 21.01 -2.59
C SER A 204 1.28 22.54 -2.47
N ASP A 205 2.40 23.25 -2.56
CA ASP A 205 2.39 24.73 -2.54
C ASP A 205 1.52 25.34 -3.65
N LYS A 206 1.29 24.59 -4.74
CA LYS A 206 0.57 25.07 -5.93
C LYS A 206 -0.85 24.56 -6.04
N ASP A 207 -1.11 23.37 -5.52
CA ASP A 207 -2.35 22.65 -5.75
C ASP A 207 -2.96 22.15 -4.43
N PRO A 208 -4.28 22.32 -4.22
CA PRO A 208 -4.95 21.76 -3.06
C PRO A 208 -4.96 20.23 -3.11
N ALA A 209 -5.29 19.62 -1.97
CA ALA A 209 -5.48 18.18 -1.88
C ALA A 209 -6.54 17.69 -2.89
N LEU A 210 -6.28 16.55 -3.53
CA LEU A 210 -7.19 15.97 -4.52
C LEU A 210 -8.30 15.14 -3.83
N ASP A 211 -9.54 15.44 -4.20
CA ASP A 211 -10.71 14.69 -3.72
C ASP A 211 -10.89 13.30 -4.38
N GLU A 212 -11.94 12.60 -3.96
CA GLU A 212 -12.29 11.25 -4.42
C GLU A 212 -13.12 11.22 -5.73
N TYR A 213 -13.59 12.37 -6.21
CA TYR A 213 -14.52 12.53 -7.33
C TYR A 213 -13.82 12.98 -8.61
N SER A 214 -12.80 13.82 -8.46
CA SER A 214 -12.03 14.45 -9.51
C SER A 214 -11.35 13.47 -10.46
N ASP A 215 -11.33 13.81 -11.75
CA ASP A 215 -10.49 13.10 -12.72
C ASP A 215 -9.04 13.55 -12.57
N ILE A 216 -8.20 12.64 -12.10
CA ILE A 216 -6.77 12.87 -11.85
C ILE A 216 -6.02 13.40 -13.08
N ARG A 217 -6.48 13.08 -14.30
CA ARG A 217 -5.85 13.55 -15.55
C ARG A 217 -6.04 15.04 -15.78
N GLN A 218 -7.12 15.61 -15.23
CA GLN A 218 -7.44 17.03 -15.34
C GLN A 218 -6.89 17.79 -14.13
N SER A 219 -7.16 17.30 -12.93
CA SER A 219 -6.72 17.95 -11.69
C SER A 219 -5.22 17.92 -11.48
N LEU A 220 -4.54 16.87 -11.96
CA LEU A 220 -3.09 16.69 -11.88
C LEU A 220 -2.53 16.37 -13.28
N ALA A 221 -2.78 17.28 -14.23
CA ALA A 221 -2.43 17.12 -15.65
C ALA A 221 -0.92 16.98 -15.92
N TYR A 222 -0.08 17.46 -14.99
CA TYR A 222 1.37 17.31 -15.03
C TYR A 222 1.93 17.12 -13.62
N GLN A 223 3.14 16.60 -13.54
CA GLN A 223 3.88 16.41 -12.29
C GLN A 223 5.37 16.70 -12.50
N ASN A 224 6.04 17.19 -11.45
CA ASN A 224 7.48 17.41 -11.47
C ASN A 224 8.22 16.15 -11.02
N ILE A 225 9.32 15.85 -11.70
CA ILE A 225 10.30 14.88 -11.24
C ILE A 225 11.36 15.64 -10.45
N ASP A 226 11.47 15.33 -9.16
CA ASP A 226 12.46 15.91 -8.27
C ASP A 226 13.02 14.85 -7.30
N ASN A 227 13.93 15.28 -6.43
CA ASN A 227 14.58 14.42 -5.44
C ASN A 227 13.89 14.47 -4.07
N SER A 228 12.67 15.01 -3.98
CA SER A 228 11.92 15.00 -2.73
C SER A 228 11.56 13.56 -2.35
N TYR A 229 11.42 13.34 -1.04
CA TYR A 229 11.10 12.03 -0.49
C TYR A 229 9.82 11.46 -1.13
N ALA A 230 9.89 10.20 -1.56
CA ALA A 230 8.79 9.48 -2.19
C ALA A 230 8.25 10.05 -3.51
N ASN A 231 8.88 11.07 -4.13
CA ASN A 231 8.45 11.63 -5.42
C ASN A 231 8.29 10.52 -6.47
N GLY A 232 9.34 9.72 -6.69
CA GLY A 232 9.31 8.65 -7.68
C GLY A 232 8.19 7.63 -7.45
N TYR A 233 7.91 7.30 -6.19
CA TYR A 233 6.84 6.37 -5.82
C TYR A 233 5.47 6.98 -6.11
N SER A 234 5.26 8.24 -5.72
CA SER A 234 4.02 8.98 -6.01
C SER A 234 3.75 9.03 -7.52
N LEU A 235 4.74 9.44 -8.32
CA LEU A 235 4.61 9.50 -9.79
C LEU A 235 4.25 8.15 -10.40
N SER A 236 4.78 7.06 -9.86
CA SER A 236 4.46 5.72 -10.33
C SER A 236 3.00 5.32 -10.07
N LYS A 237 2.42 5.76 -8.95
CA LYS A 237 1.01 5.53 -8.60
C LYS A 237 0.06 6.44 -9.36
N TRP A 238 0.43 7.72 -9.51
CA TRP A 238 -0.26 8.69 -10.37
C TRP A 238 -0.39 8.16 -11.81
N ALA A 239 0.70 7.60 -12.35
CA ALA A 239 0.68 7.04 -13.70
C ALA A 239 -0.27 5.83 -13.85
N GLY A 240 -0.31 4.94 -12.85
CA GLY A 240 -1.25 3.83 -12.81
C GLY A 240 -2.72 4.29 -12.77
N GLU A 241 -3.04 5.31 -11.97
CA GLU A 241 -4.39 5.88 -11.91
C GLU A 241 -4.83 6.49 -13.26
N ILE A 242 -3.91 7.14 -13.99
CA ILE A 242 -4.18 7.71 -15.32
C ILE A 242 -4.50 6.62 -16.35
N LEU A 243 -3.68 5.56 -16.40
CA LEU A 243 -3.92 4.44 -17.32
C LEU A 243 -5.26 3.76 -17.04
N LEU A 244 -5.63 3.62 -15.76
CA LEU A 244 -6.92 3.07 -15.37
C LEU A 244 -8.09 3.98 -15.72
N ARG A 245 -7.94 5.32 -15.61
CA ARG A 245 -8.96 6.28 -16.05
C ARG A 245 -9.21 6.12 -17.54
N GLU A 246 -8.15 6.00 -18.33
CA GLU A 246 -8.27 5.80 -19.76
C GLU A 246 -8.87 4.43 -20.11
N ALA A 247 -8.50 3.36 -19.41
CA ALA A 247 -9.09 2.04 -19.60
C ALA A 247 -10.61 2.05 -19.36
N HIS A 248 -11.04 2.77 -18.32
CA HIS A 248 -12.46 2.96 -18.04
C HIS A 248 -13.16 3.77 -19.13
N GLU A 249 -12.58 4.88 -19.56
CA GLU A 249 -13.18 5.75 -20.59
C GLU A 249 -13.30 5.04 -21.96
N LEU A 250 -12.27 4.31 -22.38
CA LEU A 250 -12.23 3.68 -23.70
C LEU A 250 -13.02 2.36 -23.75
N TYR A 251 -13.02 1.58 -22.68
CA TYR A 251 -13.50 0.20 -22.69
C TYR A 251 -14.54 -0.12 -21.61
N GLY A 252 -14.90 0.84 -20.76
CA GLY A 252 -15.86 0.62 -19.68
C GLY A 252 -15.35 -0.27 -18.55
N LEU A 253 -14.02 -0.43 -18.40
CA LEU A 253 -13.40 -1.21 -17.33
C LEU A 253 -13.90 -0.73 -15.95
N PRO A 254 -14.54 -1.56 -15.11
CA PRO A 254 -14.91 -1.16 -13.76
C PRO A 254 -13.65 -1.06 -12.90
N VAL A 255 -13.38 0.12 -12.34
CA VAL A 255 -12.16 0.38 -11.57
C VAL A 255 -12.52 0.90 -10.18
N THR A 256 -11.90 0.32 -9.15
CA THR A 256 -11.91 0.87 -7.79
C THR A 256 -10.49 1.20 -7.35
N VAL A 257 -10.17 2.48 -7.22
CA VAL A 257 -8.88 2.97 -6.72
C VAL A 257 -8.98 3.23 -5.23
N PHE A 258 -8.00 2.73 -4.49
CA PHE A 258 -7.82 3.03 -3.08
C PHE A 258 -6.54 3.85 -2.92
N ARG A 259 -6.61 5.10 -2.42
CA ARG A 259 -5.43 5.88 -2.05
C ARG A 259 -5.22 5.73 -0.54
N SER A 260 -4.27 4.90 -0.12
CA SER A 260 -4.04 4.66 1.32
C SER A 260 -2.91 5.51 1.88
N SER A 261 -3.07 5.89 3.14
CA SER A 261 -2.05 6.52 3.99
C SER A 261 -1.21 5.44 4.68
N MET A 262 -0.89 5.62 5.97
CA MET A 262 -0.18 4.64 6.76
C MET A 262 -1.06 3.44 7.10
N ILE A 263 -0.56 2.26 6.71
CA ILE A 263 -1.17 0.97 7.03
C ILE A 263 -0.46 0.43 8.28
N LEU A 264 -1.17 0.52 9.41
CA LEU A 264 -0.69 0.10 10.72
C LEU A 264 -0.81 -1.41 10.92
N ALA A 265 -0.24 -1.90 12.02
CA ALA A 265 -0.16 -3.30 12.34
C ALA A 265 -1.55 -3.95 12.46
N HIS A 266 -1.63 -5.25 12.20
CA HIS A 266 -2.85 -6.01 12.43
C HIS A 266 -3.20 -5.96 13.92
N ARG A 267 -4.45 -5.63 14.29
CA ARG A 267 -4.81 -5.44 15.71
C ARG A 267 -4.66 -6.70 16.56
N GLU A 268 -4.98 -7.86 16.00
CA GLU A 268 -5.05 -9.13 16.75
C GLU A 268 -3.86 -10.08 16.54
N TYR A 269 -3.53 -10.46 15.29
CA TYR A 269 -2.51 -11.47 15.02
C TYR A 269 -1.09 -11.06 15.44
N ARG A 270 -0.43 -11.94 16.20
CA ARG A 270 0.94 -11.73 16.72
C ARG A 270 2.01 -11.84 15.63
N GLY A 271 3.12 -11.14 15.84
CA GLY A 271 4.28 -11.09 14.95
C GLY A 271 4.00 -10.44 13.58
N GLN A 272 2.89 -9.69 13.45
CA GLN A 272 2.44 -9.12 12.19
C GLN A 272 2.69 -7.61 12.13
N ILE A 273 3.94 -7.23 11.92
CA ILE A 273 4.38 -5.84 11.72
C ILE A 273 5.10 -5.70 10.37
N ASN A 274 4.91 -4.56 9.71
CA ASN A 274 5.73 -4.18 8.56
C ASN A 274 7.03 -3.51 9.04
N VAL A 275 7.97 -4.29 9.58
CA VAL A 275 9.19 -3.75 10.22
C VAL A 275 9.91 -2.64 9.41
N PRO A 276 10.00 -2.71 8.07
CA PRO A 276 10.65 -1.66 7.29
C PRO A 276 9.86 -0.35 7.14
N ASP A 277 8.58 -0.29 7.52
CA ASP A 277 7.74 0.90 7.35
C ASP A 277 8.12 2.05 8.31
N MET A 278 7.75 3.27 7.94
CA MET A 278 8.13 4.48 8.68
C MET A 278 7.65 4.45 10.14
N PHE A 279 6.38 4.12 10.37
CA PHE A 279 5.81 4.11 11.71
C PHE A 279 6.47 3.08 12.59
N SER A 280 6.64 1.85 12.07
CA SER A 280 7.31 0.77 12.80
C SER A 280 8.74 1.16 13.18
N ARG A 281 9.52 1.69 12.23
CA ARG A 281 10.89 2.15 12.48
C ARG A 281 10.96 3.29 13.48
N LEU A 282 10.04 4.27 13.41
CA LEU A 282 10.03 5.43 14.29
C LEU A 282 9.70 5.00 15.72
N LEU A 283 8.62 4.22 15.87
CA LEU A 283 8.19 3.71 17.16
C LEU A 283 9.28 2.85 17.81
N TYR A 284 9.85 1.91 17.05
CA TYR A 284 11.00 1.09 17.46
C TYR A 284 12.18 1.96 17.93
N SER A 285 12.48 3.04 17.19
CA SER A 285 13.62 3.91 17.47
C SER A 285 13.41 4.77 18.72
N ILE A 286 12.23 5.33 18.92
CA ILE A 286 11.87 6.08 20.13
C ILE A 286 11.99 5.17 21.36
N ILE A 287 11.46 3.96 21.26
CA ILE A 287 11.49 2.97 22.33
C ILE A 287 12.93 2.60 22.72
N ASN A 288 13.77 2.28 21.73
CA ASN A 288 15.13 1.81 21.99
C ASN A 288 16.11 2.94 22.33
N ALA A 289 15.95 4.13 21.73
CA ALA A 289 16.80 5.29 22.04
C ALA A 289 16.35 6.03 23.30
N ARG A 290 15.18 5.70 23.87
CA ARG A 290 14.60 6.32 25.07
C ARG A 290 14.48 7.85 24.93
N SER A 291 14.20 8.33 23.73
CA SER A 291 14.26 9.74 23.39
C SER A 291 13.17 10.14 22.40
N ALA A 292 12.49 11.25 22.68
CA ALA A 292 11.48 11.88 21.84
C ALA A 292 11.59 13.42 21.95
N PRO A 293 11.11 14.19 20.97
CA PRO A 293 10.98 15.62 21.15
C PRO A 293 9.80 15.89 22.11
N LEU A 294 9.72 17.11 22.64
CA LEU A 294 8.55 17.53 23.39
C LEU A 294 7.28 17.45 22.53
N SER A 295 7.39 17.84 21.25
CA SER A 295 6.37 17.64 20.24
C SER A 295 7.00 17.32 18.87
N PHE A 296 6.38 16.42 18.13
CA PHE A 296 6.70 16.16 16.72
C PHE A 296 6.15 17.25 15.77
N TYR A 297 5.36 18.19 16.28
CA TYR A 297 4.62 19.16 15.48
C TYR A 297 5.06 20.61 15.76
N LYS A 298 4.93 21.47 14.75
CA LYS A 298 5.22 22.91 14.88
C LYS A 298 4.27 23.54 15.89
N LYS A 299 4.83 24.31 16.83
CA LYS A 299 4.05 25.13 17.76
C LYS A 299 3.60 26.41 17.05
N SER A 300 2.28 26.62 16.98
CA SER A 300 1.68 27.89 16.57
C SER A 300 0.38 28.11 17.35
N SER A 301 0.03 29.36 17.64
CA SER A 301 -1.22 29.73 18.32
C SER A 301 -2.46 29.26 17.57
N ASP A 302 -2.36 29.19 16.25
CA ASP A 302 -3.45 28.81 15.35
C ASP A 302 -3.26 27.41 14.77
N ALA A 303 -2.32 26.62 15.29
CA ALA A 303 -2.11 25.25 14.82
C ALA A 303 -3.35 24.40 15.13
N PRO A 304 -3.86 23.61 14.17
CA PRO A 304 -4.91 22.65 14.46
C PRO A 304 -4.39 21.58 15.43
N ARG A 305 -5.32 20.86 16.06
CA ARG A 305 -4.98 19.73 16.92
C ARG A 305 -4.30 18.63 16.09
N PRO A 306 -3.11 18.13 16.46
CA PRO A 306 -2.41 17.13 15.66
C PRO A 306 -3.11 15.78 15.71
N HIS A 307 -3.21 15.10 14.56
CA HIS A 307 -3.69 13.74 14.42
C HIS A 307 -2.66 12.91 13.62
N TYR A 308 -2.57 11.62 13.90
CA TYR A 308 -1.78 10.67 13.13
C TYR A 308 -2.68 9.83 12.21
N ASP A 309 -2.62 10.12 10.92
CA ASP A 309 -3.41 9.44 9.88
C ASP A 309 -2.84 8.04 9.59
N GLY A 310 -3.39 7.04 10.28
CA GLY A 310 -3.09 5.64 10.06
C GLY A 310 -4.27 4.72 10.35
N LEU A 311 -4.40 3.66 9.53
CA LEU A 311 -5.45 2.66 9.65
C LEU A 311 -4.85 1.26 9.84
N PRO A 312 -5.37 0.43 10.76
CA PRO A 312 -4.94 -0.96 10.90
C PRO A 312 -5.17 -1.78 9.63
N VAL A 313 -4.25 -2.69 9.32
CA VAL A 313 -4.29 -3.49 8.07
C VAL A 313 -5.49 -4.44 7.99
N ASP A 314 -6.00 -4.91 9.13
CA ASP A 314 -7.18 -5.79 9.19
C ASP A 314 -8.47 -5.05 8.82
N PHE A 315 -8.60 -3.80 9.27
CA PHE A 315 -9.65 -2.90 8.82
C PHE A 315 -9.49 -2.56 7.34
N THR A 316 -8.28 -2.13 6.95
CA THR A 316 -7.96 -1.69 5.58
C THR A 316 -8.25 -2.78 4.55
N SER A 317 -7.82 -4.02 4.80
CA SER A 317 -8.07 -5.15 3.91
C SER A 317 -9.56 -5.49 3.78
N THR A 318 -10.31 -5.42 4.89
CA THR A 318 -11.77 -5.64 4.90
C THR A 318 -12.50 -4.56 4.09
N ALA A 319 -12.16 -3.28 4.32
CA ALA A 319 -12.75 -2.16 3.60
C ALA A 319 -12.50 -2.25 2.09
N ILE A 320 -11.27 -2.58 1.67
CA ILE A 320 -10.92 -2.75 0.26
C ILE A 320 -11.81 -3.81 -0.42
N ILE A 321 -11.98 -4.98 0.21
CA ILE A 321 -12.76 -6.08 -0.37
C ILE A 321 -14.23 -5.70 -0.49
N ASN A 322 -14.83 -5.18 0.60
CA ASN A 322 -16.25 -4.83 0.61
C ASN A 322 -16.57 -3.74 -0.42
N LEU A 323 -15.80 -2.65 -0.42
CA LEU A 323 -16.01 -1.51 -1.33
C LEU A 323 -15.72 -1.86 -2.79
N SER A 324 -14.77 -2.77 -3.05
CA SER A 324 -14.53 -3.30 -4.40
C SER A 324 -15.70 -4.11 -4.92
N ASN A 325 -16.42 -4.83 -4.04
CA ASN A 325 -17.57 -5.65 -4.41
C ASN A 325 -18.85 -4.86 -4.68
N GLU A 326 -18.98 -3.66 -4.11
CA GLU A 326 -20.10 -2.75 -4.43
C GLU A 326 -20.00 -2.15 -5.85
N ASN A 327 -18.79 -2.03 -6.40
CA ASN A 327 -18.58 -1.44 -7.71
C ASN A 327 -18.65 -2.48 -8.84
N SER A 328 -19.69 -2.39 -9.66
CA SER A 328 -19.92 -3.30 -10.79
C SER A 328 -19.56 -2.72 -12.16
N ASN A 329 -19.58 -1.40 -12.32
CA ASN A 329 -19.45 -0.76 -13.64
C ASN A 329 -18.87 0.67 -13.67
N LYS A 330 -18.46 1.24 -12.53
CA LYS A 330 -17.98 2.63 -12.45
C LYS A 330 -16.47 2.71 -12.26
N TYR A 331 -15.92 3.91 -12.45
CA TYR A 331 -14.65 4.30 -11.88
C TYR A 331 -14.89 4.99 -10.54
N ILE A 332 -14.42 4.41 -9.45
CA ILE A 332 -14.57 4.94 -8.09
C ILE A 332 -13.20 5.05 -7.43
N THR A 333 -12.93 6.19 -6.82
CA THR A 333 -11.77 6.38 -5.93
C THR A 333 -12.25 6.48 -4.49
N TYR A 334 -11.49 5.88 -3.56
CA TYR A 334 -11.63 6.04 -2.12
C TYR A 334 -10.29 6.46 -1.51
N ASN A 335 -10.31 7.47 -0.65
CA ASN A 335 -9.17 7.90 0.14
C ASN A 335 -9.22 7.17 1.49
N LEU A 336 -8.37 6.15 1.65
CA LEU A 336 -8.30 5.27 2.82
C LEU A 336 -7.40 5.89 3.88
N VAL A 337 -8.00 6.86 4.56
CA VAL A 337 -7.40 7.68 5.60
C VAL A 337 -8.20 7.57 6.89
N ASN A 338 -7.57 7.95 7.99
CA ASN A 338 -8.19 8.17 9.27
C ASN A 338 -8.60 9.66 9.36
N PRO A 339 -9.91 10.00 9.28
CA PRO A 339 -10.36 11.38 9.20
C PRO A 339 -10.73 11.97 10.59
N HIS A 340 -10.34 11.31 11.68
CA HIS A 340 -10.77 11.69 13.02
C HIS A 340 -10.07 12.95 13.53
N ASP A 341 -10.83 13.86 14.16
CA ASP A 341 -10.29 14.95 14.98
C ASP A 341 -10.30 14.55 16.47
N ASP A 342 -9.46 13.58 16.84
CA ASP A 342 -9.35 13.10 18.23
C ASP A 342 -8.10 13.55 18.95
N GLY A 343 -7.18 14.21 18.25
CA GLY A 343 -5.86 14.56 18.76
C GLY A 343 -4.95 13.40 19.07
N ILE A 344 -5.24 12.20 18.57
CA ILE A 344 -4.36 11.04 18.72
C ILE A 344 -3.21 11.21 17.74
N SER A 345 -2.05 11.62 18.26
CA SER A 345 -0.88 12.02 17.49
C SER A 345 0.37 11.23 17.88
N LEU A 346 1.51 11.51 17.24
CA LEU A 346 2.80 10.94 17.69
C LEU A 346 3.13 11.34 19.14
N ASP A 347 2.74 12.55 19.56
CA ASP A 347 2.96 13.01 20.94
C ASP A 347 2.15 12.18 21.93
N THR A 348 0.89 11.88 21.59
CA THR A 348 0.00 11.01 22.38
C THR A 348 0.53 9.58 22.44
N ILE A 349 1.08 9.08 21.33
CA ILE A 349 1.70 7.74 21.28
C ILE A 349 2.90 7.68 22.23
N VAL A 350 3.75 8.73 22.28
CA VAL A 350 4.86 8.80 23.25
C VAL A 350 4.34 8.87 24.69
N ASP A 351 3.23 9.57 24.96
CA ASP A 351 2.62 9.55 26.30
C ASP A 351 2.22 8.12 26.68
N TRP A 352 1.59 7.39 25.77
CA TRP A 352 1.23 5.99 26.02
C TRP A 352 2.46 5.11 26.29
N LEU A 353 3.55 5.29 25.54
CA LEU A 353 4.82 4.59 25.83
C LEU A 353 5.33 4.86 27.25
N GLN A 354 5.25 6.11 27.73
CA GLN A 354 5.61 6.45 29.10
C GLN A 354 4.68 5.76 30.12
N THR A 355 3.37 5.68 29.84
CA THR A 355 2.44 4.94 30.72
C THR A 355 2.71 3.43 30.75
N PHE A 356 3.26 2.86 29.67
CA PHE A 356 3.71 1.46 29.64
C PHE A 356 5.02 1.23 30.42
N GLY A 357 5.63 2.28 30.96
CA GLY A 357 6.85 2.21 31.76
C GLY A 357 8.14 2.42 30.98
N PHE A 358 8.07 2.87 29.72
CA PHE A 358 9.27 3.29 29.00
C PHE A 358 9.72 4.68 29.49
N ASP A 359 10.90 4.75 30.12
CA ASP A 359 11.52 6.03 30.50
C ASP A 359 12.02 6.76 29.24
N ILE A 360 11.16 7.57 28.63
CA ILE A 360 11.45 8.34 27.41
C ILE A 360 11.72 9.79 27.81
N LYS A 361 12.94 10.26 27.55
CA LYS A 361 13.31 11.66 27.74
C LYS A 361 12.71 12.52 26.64
N ARG A 362 11.82 13.46 27.01
CA ARG A 362 11.29 14.49 26.10
C ARG A 362 12.22 15.71 26.10
N THR A 363 12.70 16.09 24.91
CA THR A 363 13.62 17.23 24.73
C THR A 363 12.86 18.42 24.13
N GLU A 364 12.95 19.59 24.75
CA GLU A 364 12.14 20.78 24.35
C GLU A 364 12.47 21.29 22.95
N GLN A 365 13.76 21.39 22.62
CA GLN A 365 14.22 21.87 21.33
C GLN A 365 14.33 20.71 20.33
N TYR A 366 13.60 20.82 19.22
CA TYR A 366 13.52 19.75 18.21
C TYR A 366 14.86 19.45 17.55
N ASN A 367 15.66 20.48 17.26
CA ASN A 367 16.99 20.36 16.66
C ASN A 367 18.00 19.65 17.61
N GLU A 368 17.93 19.93 18.91
CA GLU A 368 18.73 19.22 19.92
C GLU A 368 18.29 17.75 20.01
N TRP A 369 16.98 17.50 19.98
CA TRP A 369 16.45 16.13 19.96
C TRP A 369 16.93 15.35 18.73
N ILE A 370 16.72 15.85 17.51
CA ILE A 370 17.00 15.09 16.29
C ILE A 370 18.49 14.76 16.16
N GLY A 371 19.38 15.70 16.51
CA GLY A 371 20.83 15.46 16.50
C GLY A 371 21.26 14.41 17.54
N GLY A 372 20.70 14.46 18.74
CA GLY A 372 20.95 13.46 19.79
C GLY A 372 20.35 12.09 19.44
N PHE A 373 19.15 12.07 18.87
CA PHE A 373 18.43 10.88 18.44
C PHE A 373 19.20 10.18 17.33
N GLU A 374 19.59 10.89 16.27
CA GLU A 374 20.40 10.33 15.18
C GLU A 374 21.73 9.76 15.69
N SER A 375 22.41 10.49 16.59
CA SER A 375 23.67 10.04 17.20
C SER A 375 23.49 8.74 18.00
N SER A 376 22.38 8.61 18.74
CA SER A 376 22.04 7.39 19.47
C SER A 376 21.77 6.22 18.51
N LEU A 377 20.98 6.42 17.45
CA LEU A 377 20.69 5.36 16.47
C LEU A 377 21.97 4.84 15.78
N LYS A 378 22.94 5.71 15.50
CA LYS A 378 24.24 5.32 14.93
C LYS A 378 25.05 4.41 15.86
N GLN A 379 24.79 4.44 17.17
CA GLN A 379 25.48 3.61 18.17
C GLN A 379 24.80 2.25 18.41
N PHE A 380 23.63 1.99 17.82
CA PHE A 380 22.95 0.70 17.96
C PHE A 380 23.83 -0.45 17.40
N PRO A 381 23.72 -1.68 17.94
CA PRO A 381 24.27 -2.86 17.29
C PRO A 381 23.75 -2.99 15.86
N ASP A 382 24.59 -3.44 14.91
CA ASP A 382 24.22 -3.45 13.49
C ASP A 382 22.96 -4.28 13.18
N SER A 383 22.76 -5.38 13.91
CA SER A 383 21.55 -6.22 13.83
C SER A 383 20.26 -5.47 14.18
N LEU A 384 20.34 -4.45 15.04
CA LEU A 384 19.22 -3.64 15.50
C LEU A 384 19.11 -2.33 14.72
N LYS A 385 20.25 -1.72 14.41
CA LYS A 385 20.38 -0.48 13.63
C LYS A 385 19.69 -0.54 12.28
N VAL A 386 19.75 -1.68 11.59
CA VAL A 386 19.08 -1.88 10.29
C VAL A 386 17.55 -1.74 10.36
N HIS A 387 16.96 -1.92 11.54
CA HIS A 387 15.53 -1.75 11.82
C HIS A 387 15.18 -0.36 12.39
N SER A 388 16.17 0.47 12.67
CA SER A 388 15.95 1.84 13.17
C SER A 388 15.40 2.80 12.11
N PHE A 389 15.04 4.00 12.52
CA PHE A 389 14.60 5.09 11.67
C PHE A 389 15.77 5.80 10.96
N LEU A 390 17.02 5.40 11.22
CA LEU A 390 18.21 6.04 10.66
C LEU A 390 18.19 6.18 9.12
N PRO A 391 17.75 5.17 8.33
CA PRO A 391 17.67 5.33 6.86
C PRO A 391 16.66 6.38 6.39
N LEU A 392 15.78 6.85 7.27
CA LEU A 392 14.71 7.80 6.99
C LEU A 392 14.86 9.09 7.80
N ILE A 393 16.01 9.30 8.47
CA ILE A 393 16.21 10.41 9.41
C ILE A 393 16.01 11.79 8.75
N ASP A 394 16.35 11.90 7.47
CA ASP A 394 16.19 13.12 6.68
C ASP A 394 14.71 13.53 6.54
N SER A 395 13.77 12.58 6.64
CA SER A 395 12.33 12.85 6.52
C SER A 395 11.72 13.57 7.73
N ILE A 396 12.46 13.67 8.85
CA ILE A 396 12.01 14.26 10.12
C ILE A 396 13.00 15.28 10.68
N GLN A 397 13.75 15.96 9.81
CA GLN A 397 14.69 17.00 10.24
C GLN A 397 13.99 18.24 10.81
N GLU A 398 12.74 18.45 10.41
CA GLU A 398 11.88 19.52 10.92
C GLU A 398 10.59 18.94 11.53
N PRO A 399 10.02 19.62 12.55
CA PRO A 399 8.72 19.27 13.07
C PRO A 399 7.64 19.37 11.99
N GLN A 400 6.66 18.47 12.03
CA GLN A 400 5.58 18.41 11.05
C GLN A 400 4.55 19.52 11.26
N ASN A 401 3.83 19.90 10.21
CA ASN A 401 2.64 20.72 10.39
C ASN A 401 1.54 19.85 11.03
N ALA A 402 0.88 20.37 12.08
CA ALA A 402 -0.27 19.68 12.66
C ALA A 402 -1.44 19.70 11.67
N VAL A 403 -2.21 18.61 11.66
CA VAL A 403 -3.42 18.44 10.86
C VAL A 403 -4.48 17.82 11.76
N SER A 404 -5.69 18.39 11.76
CA SER A 404 -6.87 17.77 12.35
C SER A 404 -7.50 16.86 11.29
N GLY A 405 -7.62 15.55 11.59
CA GLY A 405 -8.00 14.54 10.59
C GLY A 405 -6.89 14.24 9.59
N SER A 406 -7.24 14.13 8.30
CA SER A 406 -6.31 13.80 7.22
C SER A 406 -6.00 14.98 6.32
N VAL A 407 -4.83 14.95 5.68
CA VAL A 407 -4.39 15.95 4.69
C VAL A 407 -5.17 15.90 3.38
N ILE A 408 -5.94 14.84 3.14
CA ILE A 408 -6.81 14.69 1.97
C ILE A 408 -8.26 14.43 2.41
N PRO A 409 -9.27 14.95 1.69
CA PRO A 409 -10.67 14.70 2.02
C PRO A 409 -11.06 13.25 1.72
N SER A 410 -12.04 12.71 2.45
CA SER A 410 -12.44 11.30 2.34
C SER A 410 -13.96 11.10 2.47
N ASP A 411 -14.74 12.03 1.95
CA ASP A 411 -16.20 12.08 2.13
C ASP A 411 -16.89 10.83 1.57
N ARG A 412 -16.53 10.38 0.36
CA ARG A 412 -17.09 9.17 -0.24
C ARG A 412 -16.72 7.94 0.57
N PHE A 413 -15.46 7.83 1.01
CA PHE A 413 -15.04 6.71 1.85
C PHE A 413 -15.82 6.67 3.16
N ARG A 414 -15.98 7.81 3.84
CA ARG A 414 -16.75 7.92 5.09
C ARG A 414 -18.22 7.56 4.89
N GLU A 415 -18.85 8.05 3.84
CA GLU A 415 -20.23 7.71 3.49
C GLU A 415 -20.39 6.21 3.20
N ALA A 416 -19.46 5.61 2.47
CA ALA A 416 -19.49 4.18 2.18
C ALA A 416 -19.30 3.32 3.43
N MET A 417 -18.41 3.72 4.34
CA MET A 417 -18.23 3.06 5.63
C MET A 417 -19.49 3.16 6.51
N LYS A 418 -20.17 4.32 6.53
CA LYS A 418 -21.45 4.50 7.23
C LYS A 418 -22.53 3.54 6.69
N ARG A 419 -22.63 3.38 5.37
CA ARG A 419 -23.59 2.45 4.73
C ARG A 419 -23.36 0.99 5.12
N GLN A 420 -22.11 0.59 5.37
CA GLN A 420 -21.77 -0.79 5.75
C GLN A 420 -21.99 -1.10 7.24
N GLY A 421 -22.09 -0.08 8.08
CA GLY A 421 -21.98 -0.24 9.53
C GLY A 421 -23.24 0.07 10.37
N GLY A 422 -24.28 0.70 9.82
CA GLY A 422 -25.49 1.07 10.58
C GLY A 422 -25.37 2.42 11.31
N GLU A 423 -26.31 2.75 12.22
CA GLU A 423 -26.56 4.13 12.71
C GLU A 423 -25.56 4.69 13.76
N VAL A 424 -24.51 3.98 14.17
CA VAL A 424 -23.58 4.47 15.23
C VAL A 424 -22.37 5.20 14.64
N GLU A 425 -22.42 6.54 14.59
CA GLU A 425 -21.47 7.45 13.91
C GLU A 425 -19.97 7.27 14.22
N ASP A 426 -19.60 6.75 15.39
CA ASP A 426 -18.21 6.69 15.87
C ASP A 426 -17.50 5.33 15.69
N SER A 427 -18.16 4.35 15.03
CA SER A 427 -17.77 2.93 15.10
C SER A 427 -17.13 2.31 13.84
N PHE A 428 -17.06 3.04 12.71
CA PHE A 428 -16.76 2.41 11.41
C PHE A 428 -15.33 2.54 10.94
N ILE A 429 -14.73 3.72 11.03
CA ILE A 429 -13.30 3.91 10.77
C ILE A 429 -12.60 3.87 12.12
N PRO A 430 -11.69 2.92 12.39
CA PRO A 430 -11.12 2.75 13.72
C PRO A 430 -10.18 3.90 14.08
N ARG A 431 -10.20 4.27 15.36
CA ARG A 431 -9.18 5.14 15.96
C ARG A 431 -7.92 4.32 16.27
N ILE A 432 -6.77 4.98 16.34
CA ILE A 432 -5.56 4.37 16.89
C ILE A 432 -5.76 4.23 18.40
N THR A 433 -5.44 3.07 18.96
CA THR A 433 -5.66 2.79 20.38
C THR A 433 -4.35 2.53 21.13
N LYS A 434 -4.37 2.79 22.44
CA LYS A 434 -3.30 2.37 23.35
C LYS A 434 -2.99 0.88 23.20
N SER A 435 -4.01 0.03 23.06
CA SER A 435 -3.85 -1.43 22.85
C SER A 435 -3.12 -1.79 21.56
N LEU A 436 -3.33 -1.04 20.46
CA LEU A 436 -2.58 -1.25 19.22
C LEU A 436 -1.10 -0.93 19.41
N ILE A 437 -0.77 0.18 20.08
CA ILE A 437 0.63 0.54 20.37
C ILE A 437 1.29 -0.47 21.31
N TRP A 438 0.56 -0.99 22.30
CA TRP A 438 1.04 -2.09 23.13
C TRP A 438 1.33 -3.36 22.31
N LYS A 439 0.44 -3.68 21.37
CA LYS A 439 0.63 -4.80 20.43
C LYS A 439 1.90 -4.60 19.57
N TYR A 440 2.24 -3.38 19.16
CA TYR A 440 3.51 -3.11 18.48
C TYR A 440 4.72 -3.50 19.35
N ILE A 441 4.71 -3.14 20.64
CA ILE A 441 5.76 -3.49 21.60
C ILE A 441 5.92 -5.01 21.74
N LEU A 442 4.79 -5.73 21.86
CA LEU A 442 4.81 -7.19 21.99
C LEU A 442 5.37 -7.87 20.73
N ASP A 443 4.99 -7.40 19.54
CA ASP A 443 5.47 -7.95 18.28
C ASP A 443 6.95 -7.60 18.05
N PHE A 444 7.43 -6.41 18.43
CA PHE A 444 8.86 -6.12 18.44
C PHE A 444 9.62 -7.08 19.37
N LYS A 445 9.02 -7.49 20.50
CA LYS A 445 9.64 -8.42 21.45
C LYS A 445 9.78 -9.80 20.82
N GLU A 446 8.70 -10.28 20.22
CA GLU A 446 8.65 -11.56 19.50
C GLU A 446 9.71 -11.63 18.40
N LEU A 447 9.95 -10.49 17.72
CA LEU A 447 10.96 -10.37 16.66
C LEU A 447 12.39 -10.12 17.17
N GLY A 448 12.60 -10.04 18.50
CA GLY A 448 13.92 -9.78 19.08
C GLY A 448 14.46 -8.36 18.82
N LEU A 449 13.56 -7.39 18.62
CA LEU A 449 13.89 -6.01 18.24
C LEU A 449 13.98 -5.07 19.46
N PHE A 450 14.76 -5.45 20.46
CA PHE A 450 15.04 -4.61 21.63
C PHE A 450 16.52 -4.58 21.96
N VAL A 451 17.03 -3.40 22.32
CA VAL A 451 18.41 -3.19 22.80
C VAL A 451 18.54 -3.65 24.26
N ASP A 452 17.52 -3.37 25.07
CA ASP A 452 17.45 -3.71 26.49
C ASP A 452 16.15 -4.46 26.83
N ASP A 453 16.09 -5.10 27.99
CA ASP A 453 14.88 -5.76 28.47
C ASP A 453 13.68 -4.79 28.57
N ILE A 454 12.50 -5.28 28.17
CA ILE A 454 11.26 -4.51 28.24
C ILE A 454 10.86 -4.33 29.70
N PRO A 455 10.52 -3.10 30.14
CA PRO A 455 9.94 -2.91 31.47
C PRO A 455 8.63 -3.70 31.55
N VAL A 456 8.65 -4.80 32.30
CA VAL A 456 7.45 -5.62 32.53
C VAL A 456 6.60 -4.89 33.57
N LYS A 457 5.66 -4.06 33.12
CA LYS A 457 4.46 -3.78 33.92
C LYS A 457 3.31 -4.60 33.34
N GLN A 458 2.84 -5.56 34.14
CA GLN A 458 1.55 -6.22 33.92
C GLN A 458 0.46 -5.16 34.11
N GLU A 459 -0.28 -4.83 33.06
CA GLU A 459 -1.66 -4.32 33.18
C GLU A 459 -2.63 -5.50 33.03
#